data_AF-Q38EP6-F1
#
_entry.id   AF-Q38EP6-F1
#
_cell.length_a   1.000
_cell.length_b   1.000
_cell.length_c   1.000
_cell.angle_alpha   90.00
_cell.angle_beta   90.00
_cell.angle_gamma   90.00
#
_symmetry.space_group_name_H-M   'P 1'
#
loop_
_entity.id
_entity.type
_entity.pdbx_description
1 polymer ?
#
loop_
_entity_poly.entity_id
_entity_poly.type
_entity_poly.pdbx_seq_one_letter_code
_entity_poly.pdbx_strand_id
1 'polypeptide(L)'
;MTPTVTPLQLPKREGVKPFPDAPLGGAAVEPHALPPKPRTRASSVNDGRKKTTSYPSYMNPLKLPTKAIVWTNKPPVKPNKISVSLENFEDAPRIKGVFNSPRSLKACEIAVVDPRNLLKRPLSHFEGKGVPETLAQMRHTYYENRRKTKLEEVRRIRDGLPVEVPQEKEDEQTNVNGRTPSVNNGHRAPLLRERSPPPMVRQRTPMRRSTSFGFCSRSSSSAPYKVGGEKPYPPSRRTTLHGADGRSPSVGALKVLNRAMSENRSLSAADYDMLRRIEEREERANEARQRAEEMEAARERELLERGLRKELHGINKLIERENERISAVQMRRQKLEMRLQQARERQKRSEEERLGQWNAKR
;
A
#
# COMPACT_ATOMS: atom_id res chain seq x y z
N MET A 1 0.70 -35.91 -40.00
CA MET A 1 -0.31 -36.19 -38.95
C MET A 1 -0.57 -34.89 -38.19
N THR A 2 -1.66 -34.19 -38.48
CA THR A 2 -2.03 -32.93 -37.83
C THR A 2 -2.90 -33.23 -36.59
N PRO A 3 -2.63 -32.62 -35.43
CA PRO A 3 -3.43 -32.86 -34.23
C PRO A 3 -4.79 -32.15 -34.36
N THR A 4 -5.86 -32.94 -34.34
CA THR A 4 -7.23 -32.46 -34.21
C THR A 4 -7.43 -31.96 -32.78
N VAL A 5 -7.62 -30.65 -32.62
CA VAL A 5 -7.94 -30.02 -31.34
C VAL A 5 -9.46 -30.00 -31.17
N THR A 6 -9.96 -30.79 -30.23
CA THR A 6 -11.38 -30.84 -29.85
C THR A 6 -11.77 -29.57 -29.07
N PRO A 7 -12.89 -28.90 -29.41
CA PRO A 7 -13.32 -27.70 -28.69
C PRO A 7 -13.83 -28.03 -27.28
N LEU A 8 -13.36 -27.29 -26.28
CA LEU A 8 -13.88 -27.31 -24.91
C LEU A 8 -15.33 -26.81 -24.90
N GLN A 9 -16.27 -27.69 -24.56
CA GLN A 9 -17.64 -27.32 -24.22
C GLN A 9 -17.65 -26.68 -22.82
N LEU A 10 -17.96 -25.39 -22.75
CA LEU A 10 -18.29 -24.71 -21.50
C LEU A 10 -19.70 -25.13 -21.03
N PRO A 11 -19.90 -25.38 -19.73
CA PRO A 11 -21.20 -25.74 -19.19
C PRO A 11 -22.19 -24.59 -19.31
N LYS A 12 -23.40 -24.90 -19.77
CA LYS A 12 -24.53 -23.97 -19.82
C LYS A 12 -24.85 -23.50 -18.39
N ARG A 13 -24.70 -22.19 -18.14
CA ARG A 13 -25.22 -21.54 -16.94
C ARG A 13 -26.74 -21.43 -17.07
N GLU A 14 -27.44 -22.40 -16.53
CA GLU A 14 -28.87 -22.30 -16.24
C GLU A 14 -29.06 -21.63 -14.87
N GLY A 15 -29.94 -20.63 -14.79
CA GLY A 15 -30.59 -20.24 -13.53
C GLY A 15 -29.92 -19.13 -12.70
N VAL A 16 -29.84 -17.90 -13.22
CA VAL A 16 -29.79 -16.71 -12.36
C VAL A 16 -31.19 -16.10 -12.37
N LYS A 17 -31.92 -16.27 -11.25
CA LYS A 17 -33.24 -15.67 -11.05
C LYS A 17 -33.10 -14.13 -10.94
N PRO A 18 -33.97 -13.35 -11.59
CA PRO A 18 -33.98 -11.90 -11.42
C PRO A 18 -34.45 -11.55 -10.00
N PHE A 19 -33.77 -10.60 -9.38
CA PHE A 19 -34.19 -9.99 -8.12
C PHE A 19 -35.48 -9.17 -8.36
N PRO A 20 -36.45 -9.20 -7.44
CA PRO A 20 -37.69 -8.43 -7.58
C PRO A 20 -37.44 -6.93 -7.37
N ASP A 21 -38.00 -6.13 -8.25
CA ASP A 21 -37.97 -4.67 -8.23
C ASP A 21 -38.59 -4.10 -6.95
N ALA A 22 -37.85 -3.23 -6.27
CA ALA A 22 -38.36 -2.43 -5.16
C ALA A 22 -39.02 -1.14 -5.71
N PRO A 23 -40.16 -0.70 -5.14
CA PRO A 23 -40.88 0.47 -5.61
C PRO A 23 -40.20 1.76 -5.14
N LEU A 24 -39.72 2.57 -6.08
CA LEU A 24 -39.25 3.93 -5.84
C LEU A 24 -40.43 4.90 -5.88
N GLY A 25 -40.96 5.22 -4.71
CA GLY A 25 -41.90 6.32 -4.50
C GLY A 25 -41.17 7.65 -4.30
N GLY A 26 -41.54 8.64 -5.12
CA GLY A 26 -41.78 10.02 -4.68
C GLY A 26 -40.57 10.92 -4.41
N ALA A 27 -40.27 11.80 -5.38
CA ALA A 27 -40.35 13.27 -5.24
C ALA A 27 -39.54 13.92 -6.37
N ALA A 28 -40.26 14.46 -7.35
CA ALA A 28 -39.71 15.26 -8.43
C ALA A 28 -39.09 16.55 -7.86
N VAL A 29 -37.76 16.64 -7.91
CA VAL A 29 -37.01 17.88 -7.69
C VAL A 29 -36.43 18.28 -9.04
N GLU A 30 -36.84 19.47 -9.50
CA GLU A 30 -36.42 20.09 -10.75
C GLU A 30 -34.88 20.13 -10.91
N PRO A 31 -34.35 19.80 -12.11
CA PRO A 31 -32.93 19.88 -12.37
C PRO A 31 -32.53 21.34 -12.67
N HIS A 32 -32.02 22.05 -11.67
CA HIS A 32 -31.28 23.29 -11.90
C HIS A 32 -30.06 23.01 -12.80
N ALA A 33 -30.06 23.69 -13.95
CA ALA A 33 -29.06 23.61 -14.99
C ALA A 33 -27.63 23.75 -14.44
N LEU A 34 -26.81 22.72 -14.65
CA LEU A 34 -25.38 22.74 -14.35
C LEU A 34 -24.64 23.62 -15.38
N PRO A 35 -23.65 24.41 -14.94
CA PRO A 35 -22.86 25.26 -15.83
C PRO A 35 -21.99 24.44 -16.79
N PRO A 36 -21.64 25.01 -17.97
CA PRO A 36 -20.88 24.32 -19.00
C PRO A 36 -19.49 23.91 -18.50
N LYS A 37 -19.10 22.66 -18.77
CA LYS A 37 -17.76 22.14 -18.45
C LYS A 37 -16.68 22.92 -19.22
N PRO A 38 -15.55 23.29 -18.58
CA PRO A 38 -14.43 23.91 -19.27
C PRO A 38 -13.82 22.93 -20.30
N ARG A 39 -13.67 23.41 -21.54
CA ARG A 39 -12.95 22.72 -22.61
C ARG A 39 -11.52 22.41 -22.16
N THR A 40 -11.16 21.13 -22.14
CA THR A 40 -9.78 20.68 -22.00
C THR A 40 -8.97 21.15 -23.21
N ARG A 41 -8.00 22.02 -22.95
CA ARG A 41 -7.01 22.51 -23.92
C ARG A 41 -6.15 21.32 -24.32
N ALA A 42 -6.23 20.92 -25.58
CA ALA A 42 -5.37 19.90 -26.18
C ALA A 42 -3.90 20.33 -26.03
N SER A 43 -3.15 19.63 -25.20
CA SER A 43 -1.70 19.75 -25.13
C SER A 43 -1.10 18.99 -26.30
N SER A 44 -0.53 19.79 -27.20
CA SER A 44 0.27 19.44 -28.37
C SER A 44 1.21 18.26 -28.14
N VAL A 45 1.16 17.34 -29.10
CA VAL A 45 2.19 16.38 -29.46
C VAL A 45 3.54 17.11 -29.54
N ASN A 46 4.55 16.59 -28.83
CA ASN A 46 5.94 16.95 -29.04
C ASN A 46 6.68 15.67 -29.42
N ASP A 47 6.89 15.52 -30.74
CA ASP A 47 7.79 14.56 -31.35
C ASP A 47 9.24 14.90 -30.96
N GLY A 48 9.71 14.28 -29.88
CA GLY A 48 11.10 14.34 -29.41
C GLY A 48 11.98 13.31 -30.12
N ARG A 49 12.13 13.42 -31.44
CA ARG A 49 13.17 12.73 -32.20
C ARG A 49 14.51 13.37 -31.87
N LYS A 50 15.41 12.71 -31.10
CA LYS A 50 16.88 12.91 -31.17
C LYS A 50 17.68 11.98 -30.25
N LYS A 51 18.61 11.28 -30.91
CA LYS A 51 19.99 10.94 -30.48
C LYS A 51 20.18 9.75 -29.56
N THR A 52 20.40 8.61 -30.23
CA THR A 52 21.48 7.65 -29.95
C THR A 52 22.68 8.31 -29.26
N THR A 53 22.92 7.96 -28.00
CA THR A 53 24.17 8.30 -27.30
C THR A 53 25.01 7.04 -27.26
N SER A 54 26.11 7.07 -28.00
CA SER A 54 27.14 6.04 -28.05
C SER A 54 27.84 5.90 -26.71
N TYR A 55 28.17 4.67 -26.36
CA TYR A 55 29.03 4.29 -25.26
C TYR A 55 30.33 5.11 -25.21
N PRO A 56 30.67 5.75 -24.07
CA PRO A 56 32.05 6.10 -23.80
C PRO A 56 32.78 4.88 -23.24
N SER A 57 33.53 4.21 -24.13
CA SER A 57 34.62 3.33 -23.77
C SER A 57 35.73 4.17 -23.12
N TYR A 58 35.85 4.13 -21.79
CA TYR A 58 37.02 4.64 -21.09
C TYR A 58 37.78 3.46 -20.50
N MET A 59 38.73 2.97 -21.30
CA MET A 59 39.94 2.33 -20.81
C MET A 59 40.68 3.35 -19.94
N ASN A 60 40.63 3.17 -18.62
CA ASN A 60 41.56 3.82 -17.72
C ASN A 60 42.73 2.85 -17.47
N PRO A 61 43.92 3.11 -18.05
CA PRO A 61 45.11 2.38 -17.69
C PRO A 61 45.56 2.73 -16.27
N LEU A 62 45.79 1.66 -15.52
CA LEU A 62 46.53 1.54 -14.27
C LEU A 62 47.55 2.67 -14.03
N LYS A 63 47.32 3.51 -13.02
CA LYS A 63 48.38 4.20 -12.28
C LYS A 63 48.38 3.66 -10.86
N LEU A 64 49.30 2.73 -10.62
CA LEU A 64 49.64 2.21 -9.30
C LEU A 64 50.28 3.34 -8.46
N PRO A 65 49.71 3.73 -7.31
CA PRO A 65 50.46 4.47 -6.31
C PRO A 65 51.32 3.47 -5.52
N THR A 66 52.62 3.50 -5.75
CA THR A 66 53.66 2.96 -4.88
C THR A 66 53.59 3.67 -3.52
N LYS A 67 52.81 3.12 -2.59
CA LYS A 67 52.92 3.43 -1.16
C LYS A 67 53.29 2.15 -0.42
N ALA A 68 54.32 2.28 0.41
CA ALA A 68 54.90 1.19 1.19
C ALA A 68 53.81 0.41 1.94
N ILE A 69 53.86 -0.90 1.74
CA ILE A 69 53.04 -1.88 2.45
C ILE A 69 53.53 -1.91 3.90
N VAL A 70 52.82 -1.22 4.79
CA VAL A 70 52.96 -1.46 6.23
C VAL A 70 52.14 -2.71 6.55
N TRP A 71 52.84 -3.82 6.76
CA TRP A 71 52.27 -5.07 7.25
C TRP A 71 51.77 -4.85 8.68
N THR A 72 50.48 -4.52 8.83
CA THR A 72 49.82 -4.63 10.13
C THR A 72 49.07 -5.95 10.15
N ASN A 73 49.47 -6.83 11.07
CA ASN A 73 48.83 -8.10 11.38
C ASN A 73 47.46 -7.85 12.05
N LYS A 74 46.52 -7.27 11.31
CA LYS A 74 45.11 -7.28 11.71
C LYS A 74 44.52 -8.59 11.21
N PRO A 75 43.89 -9.41 12.09
CA PRO A 75 43.24 -10.63 11.67
C PRO A 75 42.22 -10.30 10.56
N PRO A 76 42.01 -11.20 9.59
CA PRO A 76 41.06 -10.97 8.51
C PRO A 76 39.71 -10.62 9.14
N VAL A 77 39.30 -9.36 8.96
CA VAL A 77 38.00 -8.87 9.39
C VAL A 77 37.00 -9.78 8.70
N LYS A 78 36.34 -10.65 9.48
CA LYS A 78 35.27 -11.52 8.98
C LYS A 78 34.33 -10.60 8.20
N PRO A 79 34.02 -10.89 6.93
CA PRO A 79 33.16 -10.01 6.15
C PRO A 79 31.89 -9.83 6.97
N ASN A 80 31.61 -8.58 7.35
CA ASN A 80 30.46 -8.23 8.17
C ASN A 80 29.26 -8.96 7.56
N LYS A 81 28.71 -9.95 8.27
CA LYS A 81 27.54 -10.69 7.80
C LYS A 81 26.42 -9.67 7.71
N ILE A 82 26.21 -9.11 6.53
CA ILE A 82 25.17 -8.12 6.27
C ILE A 82 23.85 -8.83 6.62
N SER A 83 23.17 -8.35 7.66
CA SER A 83 21.89 -8.90 8.06
C SER A 83 20.84 -8.47 7.02
N VAL A 84 20.38 -9.45 6.26
CA VAL A 84 19.40 -9.23 5.19
C VAL A 84 18.02 -9.42 5.80
N SER A 85 17.37 -8.30 6.12
CA SER A 85 15.96 -8.22 6.53
C SER A 85 15.08 -7.86 5.34
N LEU A 86 13.76 -8.05 5.46
CA LEU A 86 12.77 -7.66 4.44
C LEU A 86 12.78 -6.16 4.05
N GLU A 87 13.36 -5.29 4.89
CA GLU A 87 13.56 -3.86 4.59
C GLU A 87 14.73 -3.66 3.63
N ASN A 88 15.88 -4.24 3.96
CA ASN A 88 17.12 -4.05 3.20
C ASN A 88 17.26 -5.02 2.01
N PHE A 89 16.27 -5.88 1.80
CA PHE A 89 16.34 -6.98 0.85
C PHE A 89 16.42 -6.53 -0.61
N GLU A 90 15.82 -5.37 -0.95
CA GLU A 90 15.85 -4.89 -2.35
C GLU A 90 17.17 -4.21 -2.71
N ASP A 91 17.81 -3.56 -1.74
CA ASP A 91 19.05 -2.80 -1.95
C ASP A 91 20.29 -3.68 -1.89
N ALA A 92 20.22 -4.82 -1.20
CA ALA A 92 21.39 -5.64 -0.95
C ALA A 92 21.85 -6.36 -2.24
N PRO A 93 23.00 -5.97 -2.83
CA PRO A 93 23.45 -6.51 -4.10
C PRO A 93 24.01 -7.92 -3.88
N ARG A 94 23.53 -8.90 -4.65
CA ARG A 94 24.12 -10.24 -4.86
C ARG A 94 23.78 -11.38 -3.88
N ILE A 95 22.72 -11.28 -3.09
CA ILE A 95 22.36 -12.41 -2.22
C ILE A 95 21.61 -13.46 -3.05
N LYS A 96 22.29 -14.57 -3.37
CA LYS A 96 21.69 -15.78 -3.95
C LYS A 96 20.82 -16.56 -2.92
N GLY A 97 20.61 -15.99 -1.74
CA GLY A 97 20.18 -16.70 -0.54
C GLY A 97 18.92 -16.15 0.12
N VAL A 98 18.36 -17.00 0.97
CA VAL A 98 17.20 -16.78 1.83
C VAL A 98 17.53 -15.74 2.92
N PHE A 99 16.53 -15.03 3.46
CA PHE A 99 16.69 -14.01 4.50
C PHE A 99 17.49 -14.51 5.70
N ASN A 100 18.40 -13.68 6.23
CA ASN A 100 19.20 -14.04 7.42
C ASN A 100 18.53 -13.63 8.73
N SER A 101 17.48 -12.79 8.68
CA SER A 101 16.78 -12.32 9.88
C SER A 101 15.73 -13.36 10.33
N PRO A 102 15.84 -13.92 11.56
CA PRO A 102 14.87 -14.89 12.08
C PRO A 102 13.43 -14.35 12.05
N ARG A 103 13.26 -13.07 12.37
CA ARG A 103 11.95 -12.38 12.32
C ARG A 103 11.38 -12.34 10.89
N SER A 104 12.22 -12.17 9.88
CA SER A 104 11.79 -12.18 8.47
C SER A 104 11.41 -13.58 8.00
N LEU A 105 12.11 -14.62 8.48
CA LEU A 105 11.76 -16.02 8.21
C LEU A 105 10.43 -16.41 8.88
N LYS A 106 10.25 -16.06 10.15
CA LYS A 106 8.98 -16.27 10.88
C LYS A 106 7.81 -15.57 10.19
N ALA A 107 8.03 -14.35 9.68
CA ALA A 107 7.00 -13.64 8.89
C ALA A 107 6.66 -14.37 7.57
N CYS A 108 7.66 -14.93 6.87
CA CYS A 108 7.42 -15.71 5.65
C CYS A 108 6.67 -17.02 5.93
N GLU A 109 6.99 -17.68 7.05
CA GLU A 109 6.33 -18.90 7.51
C GLU A 109 4.85 -18.65 7.83
N ILE A 110 4.54 -17.60 8.59
CA ILE A 110 3.16 -17.19 8.90
C ILE A 110 2.38 -16.82 7.64
N ALA A 111 3.03 -16.14 6.68
CA ALA A 111 2.41 -15.79 5.40
C ALA A 111 2.24 -16.99 4.45
N VAL A 112 2.80 -18.16 4.77
CA VAL A 112 2.86 -19.33 3.88
C VAL A 112 3.49 -18.96 2.52
N VAL A 113 4.57 -18.17 2.55
CA VAL A 113 5.29 -17.73 1.36
C VAL A 113 6.73 -18.25 1.39
N ASP A 114 7.12 -19.02 0.37
CA ASP A 114 8.52 -19.41 0.25
C ASP A 114 9.42 -18.18 0.07
N PRO A 115 10.49 -18.03 0.86
CA PRO A 115 11.37 -16.88 0.77
C PRO A 115 12.07 -16.78 -0.60
N ARG A 116 12.23 -17.92 -1.30
CA ARG A 116 12.78 -17.98 -2.67
C ARG A 116 11.88 -17.31 -3.70
N ASN A 117 10.57 -17.24 -3.46
CA ASN A 117 9.63 -16.59 -4.37
C ASN A 117 9.70 -15.06 -4.28
N LEU A 118 10.25 -14.53 -3.19
CA LEU A 118 10.42 -13.09 -2.97
C LEU A 118 11.66 -12.53 -3.66
N LEU A 119 12.61 -13.36 -4.12
CA LEU A 119 13.83 -12.91 -4.80
C LEU A 119 13.52 -12.24 -6.15
N LYS A 120 14.20 -11.13 -6.45
CA LYS A 120 14.10 -10.49 -7.77
C LYS A 120 14.72 -11.41 -8.83
N ARG A 121 14.01 -11.66 -9.93
CA ARG A 121 14.49 -12.52 -11.03
C ARG A 121 14.81 -11.67 -12.25
N PRO A 122 15.98 -11.85 -12.89
CA PRO A 122 16.29 -11.15 -14.13
C PRO A 122 15.35 -11.62 -15.26
N LEU A 123 15.19 -10.78 -16.29
CA LEU A 123 14.36 -11.08 -17.47
C LEU A 123 14.77 -12.40 -18.15
N SER A 124 16.06 -12.73 -18.13
CA SER A 124 16.62 -13.97 -18.68
C SER A 124 16.06 -15.25 -18.07
N HIS A 125 15.51 -15.21 -16.85
CA HIS A 125 14.85 -16.37 -16.24
C HIS A 125 13.49 -16.68 -16.91
N PHE A 126 12.89 -15.71 -17.61
CA PHE A 126 11.61 -15.85 -18.29
C PHE A 126 11.77 -16.15 -19.79
N GLU A 127 12.97 -15.97 -20.32
CA GLU A 127 13.40 -16.31 -21.68
C GLU A 127 13.66 -17.81 -21.78
N GLY A 128 12.61 -18.60 -21.96
CA GLY A 128 12.72 -20.02 -22.27
C GLY A 128 13.10 -20.27 -23.74
N LYS A 129 13.59 -21.48 -24.07
CA LYS A 129 13.80 -21.90 -25.46
C LYS A 129 12.50 -21.74 -26.26
N GLY A 130 12.49 -20.85 -27.25
CA GLY A 130 11.32 -20.58 -28.11
C GLY A 130 10.27 -19.62 -27.53
N VAL A 131 10.52 -18.97 -26.39
CA VAL A 131 9.61 -17.95 -25.84
C VAL A 131 9.93 -16.60 -26.47
N PRO A 132 8.99 -15.93 -27.15
CA PRO A 132 9.20 -14.58 -27.67
C PRO A 132 9.54 -13.60 -26.55
N GLU A 133 10.44 -12.66 -26.81
CA GLU A 133 10.88 -11.64 -25.83
C GLU A 133 9.69 -10.86 -25.23
N THR A 134 8.69 -10.55 -26.05
CA THR A 134 7.45 -9.88 -25.61
C THR A 134 6.70 -10.69 -24.54
N LEU A 135 6.64 -12.02 -24.69
CA LEU A 135 6.00 -12.91 -23.73
C LEU A 135 6.86 -13.08 -22.47
N ALA A 136 8.19 -13.12 -22.61
CA ALA A 136 9.12 -13.11 -21.48
C ALA A 136 8.98 -11.83 -20.64
N GLN A 137 8.86 -10.66 -21.29
CA GLN A 137 8.60 -9.38 -20.62
C GLN A 137 7.25 -9.39 -19.88
N MET A 138 6.16 -9.89 -20.48
CA MET A 138 4.88 -10.03 -19.79
C MET A 138 4.95 -10.97 -18.58
N ARG A 139 5.66 -12.10 -18.69
CA ARG A 139 5.86 -13.02 -17.55
C ARG A 139 6.67 -12.36 -16.43
N HIS A 140 7.71 -11.62 -16.78
CA HIS A 140 8.52 -10.88 -15.83
C HIS A 140 7.73 -9.79 -15.11
N THR A 141 6.92 -8.98 -15.83
CA THR A 141 6.09 -7.94 -15.20
C THR A 141 5.03 -8.53 -14.29
N TYR A 142 4.38 -9.62 -14.71
CA TYR A 142 3.44 -10.36 -13.86
C TYR A 142 4.10 -10.92 -12.60
N TYR A 143 5.30 -11.51 -12.74
CA TYR A 143 6.07 -12.02 -11.61
C TYR A 143 6.46 -10.90 -10.63
N GLU A 144 7.00 -9.78 -11.12
CA GLU A 144 7.41 -8.66 -10.28
C GLU A 144 6.23 -8.02 -9.55
N ASN A 145 5.07 -7.89 -10.20
CA ASN A 145 3.86 -7.40 -9.54
C ASN A 145 3.41 -8.35 -8.42
N ARG A 146 3.35 -9.66 -8.68
CA ARG A 146 2.99 -10.67 -7.67
C ARG A 146 4.03 -10.78 -6.56
N ARG A 147 5.31 -10.56 -6.86
CA ARG A 147 6.42 -10.50 -5.89
C ARG A 147 6.23 -9.32 -4.95
N LYS A 148 5.94 -8.13 -5.48
CA LYS A 148 5.74 -6.91 -4.69
C LYS A 148 4.54 -7.03 -3.75
N THR A 149 3.41 -7.54 -4.22
CA THR A 149 2.22 -7.74 -3.36
C THR A 149 2.52 -8.68 -2.20
N LYS A 150 3.20 -9.81 -2.46
CA LYS A 150 3.64 -10.72 -1.41
C LYS A 150 4.64 -10.09 -0.46
N LEU A 151 5.61 -9.30 -0.96
CA LEU A 151 6.57 -8.59 -0.11
C LEU A 151 5.88 -7.63 0.85
N GLU A 152 4.88 -6.88 0.39
CA GLU A 152 4.09 -5.97 1.22
C GLU A 152 3.31 -6.73 2.30
N GLU A 153 2.69 -7.85 1.95
CA GLU A 153 1.99 -8.73 2.89
C GLU A 153 2.94 -9.27 3.99
N VAL A 154 4.10 -9.81 3.60
CA VAL A 154 5.09 -10.30 4.57
C VAL A 154 5.66 -9.15 5.43
N ARG A 155 5.85 -7.95 4.88
CA ARG A 155 6.28 -6.76 5.66
C ARG A 155 5.25 -6.40 6.73
N ARG A 156 3.95 -6.38 6.39
CA ARG A 156 2.88 -6.14 7.37
C ARG A 156 2.88 -7.16 8.50
N ILE A 157 3.03 -8.45 8.18
CA ILE A 157 3.12 -9.53 9.18
C ILE A 157 4.35 -9.35 10.07
N ARG A 158 5.52 -9.06 9.46
CA ARG A 158 6.77 -8.82 10.19
C ARG A 158 6.63 -7.68 11.20
N ASP A 159 5.98 -6.59 10.81
CA ASP A 159 5.79 -5.42 11.65
C ASP A 159 4.82 -5.69 12.80
N GLY A 160 3.84 -6.60 12.60
CA GLY A 160 2.94 -7.09 13.65
C GLY A 160 3.54 -8.14 14.60
N LEU A 161 4.63 -8.82 14.19
CA LEU A 161 5.31 -9.78 15.08
C LEU A 161 5.99 -9.03 16.24
N PRO A 162 5.73 -9.41 17.51
CA PRO A 162 6.42 -8.81 18.66
C PRO A 162 7.92 -9.03 18.53
N VAL A 163 8.70 -8.01 18.91
CA VAL A 163 10.16 -8.14 19.02
C VAL A 163 10.42 -9.00 20.25
N GLU A 164 10.59 -10.31 20.05
CA GLU A 164 11.17 -11.20 21.05
C GLU A 164 12.60 -10.68 21.28
N VAL A 165 12.77 -9.78 22.25
CA VAL A 165 14.08 -9.46 22.80
C VAL A 165 14.55 -10.78 23.41
N PRO A 166 15.64 -11.39 22.92
CA PRO A 166 16.19 -12.56 23.56
C PRO A 166 16.47 -12.16 25.01
N GLN A 167 15.67 -12.64 25.96
CA GLN A 167 16.09 -12.65 27.35
C GLN A 167 17.36 -13.48 27.33
N GLU A 168 18.49 -12.80 27.54
CA GLU A 168 19.76 -13.44 27.79
C GLU A 168 19.48 -14.50 28.85
N LYS A 169 19.74 -15.75 28.48
CA LYS A 169 19.82 -16.84 29.45
C LYS A 169 20.96 -16.45 30.38
N GLU A 170 20.62 -15.81 31.48
CA GLU A 170 21.45 -15.66 32.67
C GLU A 170 21.64 -17.05 33.28
N ASP A 171 22.38 -17.92 32.58
CA ASP A 171 22.85 -19.18 33.11
C ASP A 171 24.34 -19.29 32.81
N GLU A 172 25.09 -19.34 33.91
CA GLU A 172 26.44 -19.89 34.05
C GLU A 172 27.68 -19.01 33.84
N GLN A 173 28.28 -18.72 35.01
CA GLN A 173 29.71 -18.83 35.32
C GLN A 173 30.59 -17.62 34.96
N THR A 174 30.87 -16.78 35.96
CA THR A 174 32.21 -16.29 36.37
C THR A 174 32.01 -15.29 37.52
N ASN A 175 32.19 -15.74 38.76
CA ASN A 175 33.44 -15.67 39.52
C ASN A 175 33.95 -14.24 39.80
N VAL A 176 33.52 -13.70 40.94
CA VAL A 176 34.32 -13.01 41.99
C VAL A 176 35.52 -12.18 41.52
N ASN A 177 35.37 -10.84 41.45
CA ASN A 177 36.13 -9.88 42.27
C ASN A 177 35.84 -8.42 41.89
N GLY A 178 35.70 -7.59 42.91
CA GLY A 178 35.10 -6.26 42.83
C GLY A 178 35.97 -5.13 42.31
N ARG A 179 35.29 -4.03 41.95
CA ARG A 179 35.74 -2.63 42.06
C ARG A 179 34.61 -1.71 41.58
N THR A 180 33.99 -0.99 42.52
CA THR A 180 33.42 0.35 42.30
C THR A 180 34.35 1.36 43.00
N PRO A 181 34.15 2.70 42.97
CA PRO A 181 33.29 3.55 42.12
C PRO A 181 34.09 4.74 41.49
N SER A 182 33.48 5.51 40.58
CA SER A 182 33.92 6.90 40.33
C SER A 182 32.78 7.76 39.80
N VAL A 183 32.44 8.77 40.60
CA VAL A 183 31.45 9.83 40.35
C VAL A 183 32.08 10.90 39.47
N ASN A 184 31.33 11.48 38.53
CA ASN A 184 31.68 12.78 37.96
C ASN A 184 30.42 13.64 37.77
N ASN A 185 30.40 14.76 38.49
CA ASN A 185 29.42 15.84 38.46
C ASN A 185 29.87 16.94 37.48
N GLY A 186 28.89 17.65 36.89
CA GLY A 186 29.04 18.88 36.11
C GLY A 186 27.92 18.91 35.06
N HIS A 187 27.03 19.88 34.92
CA HIS A 187 27.09 21.34 35.06
C HIS A 187 25.62 21.83 35.13
N ARG A 188 25.25 22.70 36.09
CA ARG A 188 25.23 24.18 36.01
C ARG A 188 23.79 24.73 35.85
N ALA A 189 23.26 25.29 36.94
CA ALA A 189 22.08 26.18 36.98
C ALA A 189 22.41 27.58 36.38
N PRO A 190 21.42 28.45 36.12
CA PRO A 190 21.09 29.44 37.16
C PRO A 190 19.62 29.90 37.27
N LEU A 191 19.38 30.34 38.50
CA LEU A 191 18.34 31.18 39.12
C LEU A 191 17.67 32.31 38.30
N LEU A 192 16.56 32.77 38.90
CA LEU A 192 15.84 34.05 38.75
C LEU A 192 14.74 34.12 37.69
N ARG A 193 13.47 34.10 38.15
CA ARG A 193 12.67 35.33 38.32
C ARG A 193 11.28 35.00 38.88
N GLU A 194 11.06 35.36 40.13
CA GLU A 194 9.72 35.46 40.71
C GLU A 194 8.89 36.49 39.91
N ARG A 195 7.67 36.10 39.54
CA ARG A 195 6.63 37.03 39.10
C ARG A 195 5.34 36.67 39.83
N SER A 196 5.03 37.50 40.81
CA SER A 196 3.82 37.54 41.62
C SER A 196 2.52 37.55 40.77
N PRO A 197 1.43 36.96 41.27
CA PRO A 197 0.13 36.95 40.58
C PRO A 197 -0.68 38.23 40.91
N PRO A 198 -1.51 38.74 39.99
CA PRO A 198 -2.52 39.74 40.34
C PRO A 198 -3.77 39.06 40.94
N PRO A 199 -4.39 39.63 41.99
CA PRO A 199 -5.68 39.16 42.51
C PRO A 199 -6.86 39.91 41.87
N MET A 200 -8.04 39.27 41.92
CA MET A 200 -9.38 39.83 41.61
C MET A 200 -9.64 40.07 40.11
N VAL A 201 -10.76 39.65 39.51
CA VAL A 201 -12.14 39.97 39.86
C VAL A 201 -13.07 38.83 39.39
N ARG A 202 -13.95 38.37 40.29
CA ARG A 202 -15.13 37.56 39.97
C ARG A 202 -16.16 38.45 39.25
N GLN A 203 -16.50 38.11 38.01
CA GLN A 203 -17.81 38.46 37.45
C GLN A 203 -18.52 37.17 37.01
N ARG A 204 -19.59 36.87 37.74
CA ARG A 204 -20.62 35.91 37.37
C ARG A 204 -21.38 36.49 36.18
N THR A 205 -21.47 35.77 35.08
CA THR A 205 -22.52 35.96 34.08
C THR A 205 -23.27 34.65 33.87
N PRO A 206 -24.62 34.69 33.83
CA PRO A 206 -25.46 33.51 33.89
C PRO A 206 -25.60 32.82 32.53
N MET A 207 -26.02 31.56 32.60
CA MET A 207 -26.40 30.69 31.49
C MET A 207 -27.20 31.42 30.41
N ARG A 208 -26.83 31.19 29.14
CA ARG A 208 -27.78 31.28 28.02
C ARG A 208 -27.73 29.97 27.25
N ARG A 209 -28.78 29.16 27.45
CA ARG A 209 -29.13 28.04 26.58
C ARG A 209 -29.54 28.61 25.22
N SER A 210 -28.91 28.19 24.14
CA SER A 210 -29.52 28.29 22.80
C SER A 210 -29.20 27.03 22.02
N THR A 211 -30.19 26.15 21.97
CA THR A 211 -30.37 25.14 20.94
C THR A 211 -30.71 25.85 19.63
N SER A 212 -29.80 25.86 18.67
CA SER A 212 -30.15 26.16 17.29
C SER A 212 -29.38 25.22 16.38
N PHE A 213 -30.10 24.22 15.88
CA PHE A 213 -29.82 23.52 14.64
C PHE A 213 -29.53 24.55 13.54
N GLY A 214 -28.37 24.47 12.93
CA GLY A 214 -27.94 25.42 11.90
C GLY A 214 -26.87 24.81 11.03
N PHE A 215 -27.30 24.29 9.88
CA PHE A 215 -26.47 24.06 8.71
C PHE A 215 -25.56 25.27 8.45
N CYS A 216 -24.24 25.07 8.38
CA CYS A 216 -23.32 26.03 7.80
C CYS A 216 -22.25 25.30 6.99
N SER A 217 -22.47 25.31 5.68
CA SER A 217 -21.47 25.20 4.65
C SER A 217 -20.33 26.20 4.84
N ARG A 218 -19.17 25.85 4.29
CA ARG A 218 -18.13 26.73 3.75
C ARG A 218 -17.54 27.78 4.70
N SER A 219 -16.26 27.61 4.99
CA SER A 219 -15.27 28.67 4.76
C SER A 219 -13.87 28.08 4.65
N SER A 220 -13.41 28.00 3.41
CA SER A 220 -11.98 28.01 3.06
C SER A 220 -11.40 29.31 3.59
N SER A 221 -10.53 29.25 4.61
CA SER A 221 -9.67 30.38 4.95
C SER A 221 -8.28 30.11 4.40
N SER A 222 -7.97 30.87 3.36
CA SER A 222 -6.63 31.09 2.83
C SER A 222 -5.83 31.88 3.86
N ALA A 223 -4.90 31.23 4.56
CA ALA A 223 -3.87 31.92 5.32
C ALA A 223 -2.62 32.12 4.43
N PRO A 224 -2.04 33.33 4.40
CA PRO A 224 -0.88 33.63 3.57
C PRO A 224 0.38 32.99 4.16
N TYR A 225 1.20 32.48 3.24
CA TYR A 225 2.58 32.02 3.34
C TYR A 225 3.43 32.86 4.33
N LYS A 226 3.72 32.31 5.51
CA LYS A 226 4.93 32.66 6.26
C LYS A 226 6.03 31.67 5.91
N VAL A 227 6.93 32.14 5.07
CA VAL A 227 8.25 31.56 4.77
C VAL A 227 9.16 31.81 5.97
N GLY A 228 9.92 30.79 6.39
CA GLY A 228 11.10 30.95 7.26
C GLY A 228 10.80 30.90 8.76
N GLY A 229 11.00 29.74 9.37
CA GLY A 229 10.98 29.56 10.81
C GLY A 229 10.81 28.09 11.15
N GLU A 230 11.93 27.43 11.45
CA GLU A 230 11.96 26.06 11.96
C GLU A 230 11.03 25.95 13.17
N LYS A 231 9.84 25.39 12.95
CA LYS A 231 8.92 25.08 14.05
C LYS A 231 9.46 23.84 14.76
N PRO A 232 9.73 23.91 16.08
CA PRO A 232 9.99 22.71 16.85
C PRO A 232 8.79 21.78 16.69
N TYR A 233 9.07 20.55 16.24
CA TYR A 233 8.06 19.50 16.11
C TYR A 233 7.22 19.47 17.41
N PRO A 234 5.88 19.54 17.33
CA PRO A 234 5.08 19.22 18.50
C PRO A 234 5.50 17.80 18.93
N PRO A 235 5.73 17.55 20.23
CA PRO A 235 6.05 16.22 20.69
C PRO A 235 4.98 15.31 20.13
N SER A 236 5.44 14.36 19.31
CA SER A 236 4.62 13.39 18.62
C SER A 236 3.52 12.94 19.57
N ARG A 237 2.28 13.37 19.30
CA ARG A 237 1.11 12.63 19.75
C ARG A 237 1.13 11.34 18.95
N ARG A 238 2.06 10.47 19.33
CA ARG A 238 2.08 9.08 18.94
C ARG A 238 0.84 8.54 19.61
N THR A 239 -0.27 8.56 18.87
CA THR A 239 -1.35 7.63 19.12
C THR A 239 -0.65 6.28 19.14
N THR A 240 -0.57 5.68 20.32
CA THR A 240 -0.13 4.30 20.46
C THR A 240 -1.02 3.51 19.52
N LEU A 241 -0.45 3.12 18.38
CA LEU A 241 -1.14 2.38 17.31
C LEU A 241 -1.55 0.98 17.79
N HIS A 242 -1.13 0.59 18.99
CA HIS A 242 -1.83 -0.40 19.79
C HIS A 242 -3.02 0.30 20.44
N GLY A 243 -4.21 0.06 19.89
CA GLY A 243 -5.47 0.24 20.61
C GLY A 243 -5.27 -0.28 22.03
N ALA A 244 -5.62 0.55 23.01
CA ALA A 244 -5.48 0.23 24.41
C ALA A 244 -6.49 -0.84 24.81
N ASP A 245 -6.32 -2.07 24.31
CA ASP A 245 -6.99 -3.27 24.81
C ASP A 245 -6.45 -3.64 26.21
N GLY A 246 -5.32 -3.05 26.60
CA GLY A 246 -4.92 -2.98 28.00
C GLY A 246 -5.81 -2.00 28.74
N ARG A 247 -6.77 -2.51 29.50
CA ARG A 247 -7.60 -1.83 30.52
C ARG A 247 -6.73 -1.03 31.49
N SER A 248 -6.17 0.08 31.02
CA SER A 248 -5.43 0.99 31.86
C SER A 248 -6.49 1.69 32.70
N PRO A 249 -6.44 1.60 34.05
CA PRO A 249 -7.39 2.29 34.89
C PRO A 249 -7.34 3.76 34.50
N SER A 250 -8.52 4.33 34.33
CA SER A 250 -8.61 5.70 33.89
C SER A 250 -7.87 6.65 34.79
N VAL A 251 -7.44 7.79 34.22
CA VAL A 251 -6.79 8.84 35.02
C VAL A 251 -7.66 9.24 36.21
N GLY A 252 -9.00 9.16 36.08
CA GLY A 252 -9.94 9.35 37.19
C GLY A 252 -9.84 8.25 38.24
N ALA A 253 -9.94 6.98 37.83
CA ALA A 253 -9.86 5.85 38.74
C ALA A 253 -8.51 5.78 39.47
N LEU A 254 -7.43 6.02 38.73
CA LEU A 254 -6.07 6.11 39.27
C LEU A 254 -5.95 7.21 40.32
N LYS A 255 -6.59 8.37 40.14
CA LYS A 255 -6.60 9.44 41.15
C LYS A 255 -7.30 9.03 42.45
N VAL A 256 -8.41 8.31 42.35
CA VAL A 256 -9.13 7.81 43.53
C VAL A 256 -8.28 6.78 44.26
N LEU A 257 -7.70 5.83 43.54
CA LEU A 257 -6.80 4.82 44.09
C LEU A 257 -5.55 5.44 44.72
N ASN A 258 -4.88 6.36 44.00
CA ASN A 258 -3.69 7.05 44.49
C ASN A 258 -3.98 7.87 45.76
N ARG A 259 -5.16 8.50 45.85
CA ARG A 259 -5.58 9.20 47.06
C ARG A 259 -5.70 8.25 48.25
N ALA A 260 -6.41 7.12 48.09
CA ALA A 260 -6.56 6.12 49.14
C ALA A 260 -5.21 5.54 49.59
N MET A 261 -4.32 5.25 48.63
CA MET A 261 -2.95 4.80 48.92
C MET A 261 -2.12 5.86 49.64
N SER A 262 -2.17 7.12 49.20
CA SER A 262 -1.41 8.22 49.82
C SER A 262 -1.86 8.51 51.26
N GLU A 263 -3.13 8.26 51.55
CA GLU A 263 -3.73 8.42 52.89
C GLU A 263 -3.57 7.14 53.74
N ASN A 264 -2.95 6.07 53.21
CA ASN A 264 -2.81 4.75 53.86
C ASN A 264 -4.13 4.19 54.41
N ARG A 265 -5.26 4.44 53.72
CA ARG A 265 -6.58 4.00 54.13
C ARG A 265 -7.19 3.01 53.14
N SER A 266 -8.09 2.17 53.62
CA SER A 266 -8.94 1.36 52.74
C SER A 266 -9.92 2.23 51.94
N LEU A 267 -10.33 1.75 50.78
CA LEU A 267 -11.33 2.40 49.93
C LEU A 267 -12.66 2.52 50.70
N SER A 268 -13.15 3.74 50.83
CA SER A 268 -14.42 4.06 51.47
C SER A 268 -15.58 3.72 50.52
N ALA A 269 -16.79 3.52 51.04
CA ALA A 269 -18.00 3.37 50.23
C ALA A 269 -18.17 4.51 49.22
N ALA A 270 -17.81 5.74 49.61
CA ALA A 270 -17.80 6.89 48.70
C ALA A 270 -16.78 6.76 47.57
N ASP A 271 -15.62 6.12 47.79
CA ASP A 271 -14.63 5.88 46.75
C ASP A 271 -15.13 4.83 45.75
N TYR A 272 -15.79 3.78 46.23
CA TYR A 272 -16.43 2.79 45.37
C TYR A 272 -17.51 3.42 44.48
N ASP A 273 -18.35 4.29 45.04
CA ASP A 273 -19.34 5.03 44.26
C ASP A 273 -18.70 5.96 43.22
N MET A 274 -17.58 6.61 43.56
CA MET A 274 -16.82 7.42 42.61
C MET A 274 -16.24 6.56 41.48
N LEU A 275 -15.64 5.41 41.80
CA LEU A 275 -15.09 4.48 40.82
C LEU A 275 -16.17 3.95 39.88
N ARG A 276 -17.35 3.57 40.39
CA ARG A 276 -18.49 3.12 39.58
C ARG A 276 -18.96 4.22 38.60
N ARG A 277 -19.07 5.47 39.07
CA ARG A 277 -19.45 6.61 38.20
C ARG A 277 -18.39 6.93 37.14
N ILE A 278 -17.13 6.68 37.43
CA ILE A 278 -16.03 6.84 36.48
C ILE A 278 -16.15 5.77 35.41
N GLU A 279 -16.27 4.50 35.82
CA GLU A 279 -16.44 3.35 34.91
C GLU A 279 -17.63 3.53 33.95
N GLU A 280 -18.80 3.90 34.46
CA GLU A 280 -20.00 4.15 33.65
C GLU A 280 -19.81 5.29 32.64
N ARG A 281 -19.08 6.35 33.01
CA ARG A 281 -18.77 7.46 32.09
C ARG A 281 -17.84 6.99 30.98
N GLU A 282 -16.88 6.14 31.30
CA GLU A 282 -15.92 5.62 30.33
C GLU A 282 -16.53 4.62 29.39
N GLU A 283 -17.41 3.77 29.87
CA GLU A 283 -18.22 2.88 29.05
C GLU A 283 -19.00 3.69 28.00
N ARG A 284 -19.75 4.73 28.42
CA ARG A 284 -20.46 5.61 27.49
C ARG A 284 -19.55 6.32 26.49
N ALA A 285 -18.36 6.74 26.91
CA ALA A 285 -17.38 7.37 26.03
C ALA A 285 -16.78 6.37 25.03
N ASN A 286 -16.51 5.14 25.45
CA ASN A 286 -16.00 4.07 24.62
C ASN A 286 -17.05 3.62 23.59
N GLU A 287 -18.30 3.46 23.99
CA GLU A 287 -19.40 3.20 23.05
C GLU A 287 -19.54 4.32 22.01
N ALA A 288 -19.44 5.59 22.42
CA ALA A 288 -19.51 6.71 21.48
C ALA A 288 -18.34 6.71 20.48
N ARG A 289 -17.13 6.31 20.93
CA ARG A 289 -15.97 6.12 20.05
C ARG A 289 -16.17 4.94 19.10
N GLN A 290 -16.62 3.80 19.60
CA GLN A 290 -16.91 2.63 18.77
C GLN A 290 -17.92 2.95 17.67
N ARG A 291 -19.04 3.62 18.00
CA ARG A 291 -20.01 4.08 16.98
C ARG A 291 -19.38 5.02 15.95
N ALA A 292 -18.47 5.90 16.38
CA ALA A 292 -17.77 6.81 15.47
C ALA A 292 -16.80 6.07 14.54
N GLU A 293 -16.03 5.12 15.08
CA GLU A 293 -15.10 4.26 14.34
C GLU A 293 -15.85 3.37 13.34
N GLU A 294 -16.98 2.79 13.71
CA GLU A 294 -17.84 2.01 12.81
C GLU A 294 -18.39 2.86 11.65
N MET A 295 -18.83 4.09 11.94
CA MET A 295 -19.28 5.03 10.90
C MET A 295 -18.13 5.44 9.96
N GLU A 296 -16.92 5.64 10.47
CA GLU A 296 -15.74 5.95 9.67
C GLU A 296 -15.35 4.75 8.78
N ALA A 297 -15.29 3.55 9.36
CA ALA A 297 -15.05 2.31 8.62
C ALA A 297 -16.10 2.06 7.53
N ALA A 298 -17.37 2.37 7.78
CA ALA A 298 -18.43 2.28 6.78
C ALA A 298 -18.19 3.25 5.60
N ARG A 299 -17.77 4.49 5.88
CA ARG A 299 -17.41 5.47 4.83
C ARG A 299 -16.21 5.03 4.01
N GLU A 300 -15.19 4.46 4.65
CA GLU A 300 -14.01 3.94 3.95
C GLU A 300 -14.38 2.78 3.01
N ARG A 301 -15.21 1.83 3.48
CA ARG A 301 -15.73 0.74 2.64
C ARG A 301 -16.49 1.27 1.43
N GLU A 302 -17.36 2.27 1.62
CA GLU A 302 -18.10 2.89 0.52
C GLU A 302 -17.19 3.55 -0.52
N LEU A 303 -16.13 4.24 -0.07
CA LEU A 303 -15.13 4.84 -0.96
C LEU A 303 -14.37 3.78 -1.77
N LEU A 304 -13.97 2.68 -1.13
CA LEU A 304 -13.32 1.55 -1.80
C LEU A 304 -14.23 0.91 -2.83
N GLU A 305 -15.50 0.66 -2.51
CA GLU A 305 -16.48 0.13 -3.46
C GLU A 305 -16.69 1.05 -4.67
N ARG A 306 -16.79 2.37 -4.44
CA ARG A 306 -16.89 3.35 -5.52
C ARG A 306 -15.64 3.33 -6.41
N GLY A 307 -14.46 3.14 -5.83
CA GLY A 307 -13.20 2.95 -6.57
C GLY A 307 -13.25 1.71 -7.45
N LEU A 308 -13.58 0.55 -6.86
CA LEU A 308 -13.71 -0.73 -7.55
C LEU A 308 -14.70 -0.66 -8.73
N ARG A 309 -15.87 -0.03 -8.53
CA ARG A 309 -16.87 0.16 -9.59
C ARG A 309 -16.34 0.97 -10.77
N LYS A 310 -15.54 2.03 -10.52
CA LYS A 310 -14.92 2.84 -11.57
C LYS A 310 -13.88 2.05 -12.36
N GLU A 311 -13.08 1.24 -11.68
CA GLU A 311 -12.07 0.38 -12.32
C GLU A 311 -12.72 -0.70 -13.18
N LEU A 312 -13.74 -1.39 -12.66
CA LEU A 312 -14.52 -2.37 -13.41
C LEU A 312 -15.16 -1.76 -14.66
N HIS A 313 -15.75 -0.57 -14.55
CA HIS A 313 -16.28 0.17 -15.69
C HIS A 313 -15.19 0.51 -16.72
N GLY A 314 -14.00 0.87 -16.26
CA GLY A 314 -12.83 1.12 -17.12
C GLY A 314 -12.40 -0.12 -17.89
N ILE A 315 -12.35 -1.27 -17.22
CA ILE A 315 -12.02 -2.57 -17.82
C ILE A 315 -13.07 -2.98 -18.85
N ASN A 316 -14.36 -2.88 -18.53
CA ASN A 316 -15.44 -3.21 -19.46
C ASN A 316 -15.36 -2.37 -20.74
N LYS A 317 -15.09 -1.06 -20.62
CA LYS A 317 -14.87 -0.19 -21.78
C LYS A 317 -13.63 -0.54 -22.62
N LEU A 318 -12.62 -1.18 -22.04
CA LEU A 318 -11.46 -1.67 -22.78
C LEU A 318 -11.80 -2.96 -23.51
N ILE A 319 -12.54 -3.87 -22.86
CA ILE A 319 -13.04 -5.11 -23.45
C ILE A 319 -13.95 -4.81 -24.64
N GLU A 320 -14.90 -3.89 -24.50
CA GLU A 320 -15.79 -3.45 -25.59
C GLU A 320 -15.00 -2.94 -26.80
N ARG A 321 -14.04 -2.04 -26.58
CA ARG A 321 -13.17 -1.51 -27.65
C ARG A 321 -12.33 -2.60 -28.33
N GLU A 322 -11.87 -3.59 -27.57
CA GLU A 322 -11.11 -4.71 -28.15
C GLU A 322 -12.02 -5.64 -28.96
N ASN A 323 -13.23 -5.91 -28.46
CA ASN A 323 -14.24 -6.68 -29.19
C ASN A 323 -14.63 -6.00 -30.51
N GLU A 324 -14.78 -4.67 -30.52
CA GLU A 324 -15.01 -3.88 -31.74
C GLU A 324 -13.87 -4.04 -32.75
N ARG A 325 -12.60 -3.99 -32.30
CA ARG A 325 -11.43 -4.21 -33.17
C ARG A 325 -11.40 -5.62 -33.73
N ILE A 326 -11.63 -6.63 -32.88
CA ILE A 326 -11.68 -8.04 -33.28
C ILE A 326 -12.78 -8.25 -34.34
N SER A 327 -13.98 -7.70 -34.10
CA SER A 327 -15.10 -7.74 -35.05
C SER A 327 -14.74 -7.08 -36.39
N ALA A 328 -14.10 -5.90 -36.37
CA ALA A 328 -13.64 -5.22 -37.58
C ALA A 328 -12.60 -6.04 -38.37
N VAL A 329 -11.68 -6.72 -37.70
CA VAL A 329 -10.71 -7.63 -38.33
C VAL A 329 -11.41 -8.85 -38.95
N GLN A 330 -12.39 -9.44 -38.25
CA GLN A 330 -13.18 -10.56 -38.77
C GLN A 330 -13.95 -10.18 -40.03
N MET A 331 -14.60 -9.02 -40.04
CA MET A 331 -15.31 -8.51 -41.23
C MET A 331 -14.37 -8.29 -42.43
N ARG A 332 -13.16 -7.78 -42.19
CA ARG A 332 -12.14 -7.64 -43.25
C ARG A 332 -11.70 -8.99 -43.79
N ARG A 333 -11.48 -9.97 -42.91
CA ARG A 333 -11.11 -11.34 -43.30
C ARG A 333 -12.19 -11.99 -44.16
N GLN A 334 -13.46 -11.92 -43.74
CA GLN A 334 -14.59 -12.41 -44.53
C GLN A 334 -14.67 -11.73 -45.91
N LYS A 335 -14.50 -10.41 -45.97
CA LYS A 335 -14.49 -9.67 -47.24
C LYS A 335 -13.36 -10.10 -48.18
N LEU A 336 -12.16 -10.38 -47.63
CA LEU A 336 -11.04 -10.90 -48.42
C LEU A 336 -11.31 -12.32 -48.92
N GLU A 337 -11.87 -13.19 -48.07
CA GLU A 337 -12.24 -14.55 -48.44
C GLU A 337 -13.27 -14.58 -49.56
N MET A 338 -14.31 -13.74 -49.49
CA MET A 338 -15.29 -13.56 -50.56
C MET A 338 -14.65 -13.13 -51.88
N ARG A 339 -13.69 -12.18 -51.84
CA ARG A 339 -12.97 -11.73 -53.05
C ARG A 339 -12.12 -12.85 -53.65
N LEU A 340 -11.44 -13.64 -52.82
CA LEU A 340 -10.66 -14.79 -53.27
C LEU A 340 -11.53 -15.88 -53.88
N GLN A 341 -12.70 -16.17 -53.27
CA GLN A 341 -13.68 -17.10 -53.82
C GLN A 341 -14.17 -16.63 -55.21
N GLN A 342 -14.56 -15.36 -55.34
CA GLN A 342 -14.96 -14.79 -56.63
C GLN A 342 -13.86 -14.85 -57.69
N ALA A 343 -12.59 -14.61 -57.31
CA ALA A 343 -11.46 -14.73 -58.24
C ALA A 343 -11.25 -16.17 -58.73
N ARG A 344 -11.36 -17.16 -57.82
CA ARG A 344 -11.29 -18.59 -58.19
C ARG A 344 -12.42 -19.01 -59.10
N GLU A 345 -13.65 -18.54 -58.85
CA GLU A 345 -14.80 -18.81 -59.72
C GLU A 345 -14.61 -18.24 -61.13
N ARG A 346 -14.07 -17.02 -61.24
CA ARG A 346 -13.73 -16.42 -62.54
C ARG A 346 -12.67 -17.22 -63.29
N GLN A 347 -11.62 -17.65 -62.58
CA GLN A 347 -10.57 -18.49 -63.16
C GLN A 347 -11.16 -19.82 -63.66
N LYS A 348 -11.97 -20.50 -62.83
CA LYS A 348 -12.65 -21.74 -63.19
C LYS A 348 -13.52 -21.57 -64.44
N ARG A 349 -14.33 -20.51 -64.53
CA ARG A 349 -15.13 -20.21 -65.73
C ARG A 349 -14.26 -20.01 -66.96
N SER A 350 -13.16 -19.26 -66.84
CA SER A 350 -12.24 -19.04 -67.97
C SER A 350 -11.53 -20.32 -68.43
N GLU A 351 -11.22 -21.25 -67.51
CA GLU A 351 -10.64 -22.55 -67.83
C GLU A 351 -11.67 -23.46 -68.51
N GLU A 352 -12.91 -23.48 -68.01
CA GLU A 352 -14.04 -24.19 -68.63
C GLU A 352 -14.33 -23.68 -70.05
N GLU A 353 -14.30 -22.36 -70.27
CA GLU A 353 -14.44 -21.75 -71.60
C GLU A 353 -13.29 -22.16 -72.54
N ARG A 354 -12.03 -22.16 -72.05
CA ARG A 354 -10.87 -22.61 -72.84
C ARG A 354 -10.95 -24.09 -73.21
N LEU A 355 -11.37 -24.94 -72.26
CA LEU A 355 -11.58 -26.36 -72.51
C LEU A 355 -12.73 -26.59 -73.49
N GLY A 356 -13.83 -25.84 -73.36
CA GLY A 356 -14.96 -25.85 -74.29
C GLY A 356 -14.54 -25.49 -75.71
N GLN A 357 -13.74 -24.43 -75.88
CA GLN A 357 -13.19 -24.04 -77.18
C GLN A 357 -12.22 -25.08 -77.75
N TRP A 358 -11.38 -25.69 -76.90
CA TRP A 358 -10.47 -26.74 -77.34
C TRP A 358 -11.23 -27.99 -77.81
N ASN A 359 -12.27 -28.39 -77.07
CA ASN A 359 -13.16 -29.49 -77.46
C ASN A 359 -13.95 -29.19 -78.73
N ALA A 360 -14.38 -27.93 -78.96
CA ALA A 360 -15.12 -27.54 -80.17
C ALA A 360 -14.23 -27.49 -81.44
N LYS A 361 -12.91 -27.38 -81.28
CA LYS A 361 -11.95 -27.40 -82.39
C LYS A 361 -11.50 -28.82 -82.78
N ARG A 362 -11.79 -29.81 -81.94
CA ARG A 362 -11.45 -31.21 -82.14
C ARG A 362 -12.62 -31.94 -82.76
#